data_AF-A0A927MRT9-F1
#
_entry.id   AF-A0A927MRT9-F1
#
_cell.length_a   1.000
_cell.length_b   1.000
_cell.length_c   1.000
_cell.angle_alpha   90.00
_cell.angle_beta   90.00
_cell.angle_gamma   90.00
#
_symmetry.space_group_name_H-M   'P 1'
#
loop_
_entity.id
_entity.type
_entity.pdbx_description
1 polymer ?
#
loop_
_entity_poly.entity_id
_entity_poly.type
_entity_poly.pdbx_seq_one_letter_code
_entity_poly.pdbx_strand_id
1 'polypeptide(L)'
;MSDLNDLARRYIELWNEPDAERRRRAISDLFAPDAAHYTPTREFHGHIELEARVTTAYEQWVEPGEYVFRSVPNANGHHDAVRFNWEMVRLDSEKVESVGFDFLALDENGLIRSDHQFLDQ
;
A
#
# COMPACT_ATOMS: atom_id res chain seq x y z
N MET A 1 8.72 2.36 19.35
CA MET A 1 8.36 1.50 18.20
C MET A 1 7.11 2.11 17.60
N SER A 2 7.13 2.48 16.32
CA SER A 2 5.92 2.88 15.61
C SER A 2 4.89 1.75 15.72
N ASP A 3 3.62 2.08 15.90
CA ASP A 3 2.55 1.09 15.79
C ASP A 3 2.55 0.56 14.34
N LEU A 4 2.75 -0.75 14.16
CA LEU A 4 2.78 -1.36 12.83
C LEU A 4 1.42 -1.30 12.15
N ASN A 5 0.33 -1.27 12.92
CA ASN A 5 -1.01 -1.05 12.36
C ASN A 5 -1.18 0.38 11.87
N ASP A 6 -0.51 1.36 12.50
CA ASP A 6 -0.50 2.73 12.02
C ASP A 6 0.25 2.86 10.69
N LEU A 7 1.40 2.17 10.56
CA LEU A 7 2.12 2.08 9.28
C LEU A 7 1.24 1.44 8.20
N ALA A 8 0.61 0.31 8.48
CA ALA A 8 -0.29 -0.36 7.54
C ALA A 8 -1.49 0.52 7.14
N ARG A 9 -2.08 1.24 8.09
CA ARG A 9 -3.15 2.21 7.83
C ARG A 9 -2.68 3.32 6.88
N ARG A 10 -1.55 3.97 7.18
CA ARG A 10 -0.97 5.04 6.33
C ARG A 10 -0.62 4.53 4.93
N TYR A 11 -0.09 3.32 4.84
CA TYR A 11 0.16 2.65 3.57
C TYR A 11 -1.13 2.46 2.78
N ILE A 12 -2.21 2.00 3.40
CA ILE A 12 -3.50 1.81 2.70
C ILE A 12 -4.18 3.14 2.33
N GLU A 13 -3.99 4.19 3.14
CA GLU A 13 -4.47 5.54 2.80
C GLU A 13 -3.87 6.05 1.48
N LEU A 14 -2.61 5.73 1.17
CA LEU A 14 -1.97 6.08 -0.10
C LEU A 14 -2.76 5.58 -1.31
N TRP A 15 -3.31 4.37 -1.25
CA TRP A 15 -4.07 3.77 -2.35
C TRP A 15 -5.47 4.38 -2.52
N ASN A 16 -5.96 5.09 -1.52
CA ASN A 16 -7.26 5.76 -1.53
C ASN A 16 -7.17 7.28 -1.71
N GLU A 17 -5.96 7.87 -1.74
CA GLU A 17 -5.75 9.32 -1.77
C GLU A 17 -6.14 9.93 -3.13
N PRO A 18 -7.17 10.81 -3.20
CA PRO A 18 -7.59 11.46 -4.43
C PRO A 18 -6.62 12.53 -4.95
N ASP A 19 -5.96 13.27 -4.05
CA ASP A 19 -5.14 14.41 -4.41
C ASP A 19 -3.73 13.97 -4.83
N ALA A 20 -3.34 14.30 -6.07
CA ALA A 20 -2.05 13.88 -6.64
C ALA A 20 -0.84 14.42 -5.85
N GLU A 21 -0.91 15.64 -5.30
CA GLU A 21 0.20 16.19 -4.50
C GLU A 21 0.31 15.53 -3.14
N ARG A 22 -0.82 15.24 -2.50
CA ARG A 22 -0.84 14.48 -1.24
C ARG A 22 -0.33 13.07 -1.44
N ARG A 23 -0.69 12.43 -2.56
CA ARG A 23 -0.20 11.10 -2.94
C ARG A 23 1.32 11.11 -3.14
N ARG A 24 1.88 12.08 -3.87
CA ARG A 24 3.34 12.26 -4.01
C ARG A 24 4.03 12.41 -2.67
N ARG A 25 3.48 13.25 -1.78
CA ARG A 25 4.02 13.45 -0.44
C ARG A 25 3.96 12.16 0.38
N ALA A 26 2.83 11.46 0.37
CA ALA A 26 2.67 10.19 1.08
C ALA A 26 3.66 9.13 0.59
N ILE A 27 3.94 9.06 -0.72
CA ILE A 27 4.98 8.19 -1.28
C ILE A 27 6.35 8.56 -0.70
N SER A 28 6.72 9.84 -0.73
CA SER A 28 8.00 10.29 -0.18
C SER A 28 8.13 10.09 1.34
N ASP A 29 7.02 10.10 2.07
CA ASP A 29 7.00 9.91 3.53
C ASP A 29 7.01 8.42 3.94
N LEU A 30 6.66 7.51 3.02
CA LEU A 30 6.55 6.07 3.27
C LEU A 30 7.69 5.26 2.63
N PHE A 31 8.18 5.66 1.46
CA PHE A 31 9.12 4.88 0.66
C PHE A 31 10.49 5.55 0.57
N ALA A 32 11.55 4.75 0.62
CA ALA A 32 12.90 5.19 0.30
C ALA A 32 12.97 5.68 -1.17
N PRO A 33 13.88 6.61 -1.52
CA PRO A 33 13.96 7.14 -2.89
C PRO A 33 14.19 6.08 -3.97
N ASP A 34 14.91 5.01 -3.64
CA ASP A 34 15.24 3.86 -4.48
C ASP A 34 14.35 2.64 -4.20
N ALA A 35 13.22 2.83 -3.52
CA ALA A 35 12.34 1.73 -3.16
C ALA A 35 11.76 1.00 -4.38
N ALA A 36 11.46 -0.28 -4.21
CA ALA A 36 10.80 -1.08 -5.24
C ALA A 36 9.52 -1.73 -4.71
N HIS A 37 8.49 -1.76 -5.55
CA HIS A 37 7.26 -2.51 -5.29
C HIS A 37 7.12 -3.63 -6.32
N TYR A 38 6.97 -4.86 -5.83
CA TYR A 38 6.84 -6.08 -6.58
C TYR A 38 5.43 -6.64 -6.42
N THR A 39 4.79 -6.94 -7.54
CA THR A 39 3.59 -7.77 -7.59
C THR A 39 3.94 -9.10 -8.28
N PRO A 40 3.03 -10.10 -8.31
CA PRO A 40 3.31 -11.36 -9.01
C PRO A 40 3.64 -11.22 -10.50
N THR A 41 3.33 -10.08 -11.12
CA THR A 41 3.46 -9.88 -12.58
C THR A 41 4.21 -8.61 -12.99
N ARG A 42 4.50 -7.70 -12.05
CA ARG A 42 5.05 -6.37 -12.35
C ARG A 42 6.00 -5.91 -11.25
N GLU A 43 6.89 -4.99 -11.63
CA GLU A 43 7.80 -4.31 -10.72
C GLU A 43 7.72 -2.80 -10.97
N PHE A 44 7.95 -2.01 -9.94
CA PHE A 44 7.94 -0.55 -9.98
C PHE A 44 9.10 -0.03 -9.13
N HIS A 45 9.95 0.81 -9.71
CA HIS A 45 11.20 1.27 -9.12
C HIS A 45 11.20 2.78 -8.94
N GLY A 46 11.44 3.22 -7.70
CA GLY A 46 11.50 4.61 -7.31
C GLY A 46 10.15 5.32 -7.28
N HIS A 47 10.14 6.54 -6.72
CA HIS A 47 8.90 7.29 -6.47
C HIS A 47 8.07 7.56 -7.73
N ILE A 48 8.71 7.76 -8.89
CA ILE A 48 7.99 8.06 -10.14
C ILE A 48 7.13 6.88 -10.59
N GLU A 49 7.69 5.66 -10.60
CA GLU A 49 6.94 4.48 -11.00
C GLU A 49 5.90 4.07 -9.95
N LEU A 50 6.22 4.28 -8.67
CA LEU A 50 5.27 4.09 -7.57
C LEU A 50 4.08 5.06 -7.68
N GLU A 51 4.32 6.33 -7.98
CA GLU A 51 3.25 7.33 -8.19
C GLU A 51 2.34 6.90 -9.34
N ALA A 52 2.91 6.52 -10.48
CA ALA A 52 2.13 6.04 -11.62
C ALA A 52 1.31 4.79 -11.28
N ARG A 53 1.88 3.85 -10.52
CA ARG A 53 1.23 2.63 -10.07
C ARG A 53 0.06 2.91 -9.13
N VAL A 54 0.25 3.75 -8.12
CA VAL A 54 -0.80 4.11 -7.15
C VAL A 54 -1.90 4.90 -7.84
N THR A 55 -1.55 5.83 -8.73
CA THR A 55 -2.50 6.60 -9.53
C THR A 55 -3.38 5.69 -10.39
N THR A 56 -2.77 4.78 -11.14
CA THR A 56 -3.51 3.81 -11.98
C THR A 56 -4.48 2.97 -11.14
N ALA A 57 -4.07 2.52 -9.94
CA ALA A 57 -4.94 1.73 -9.07
C ALA A 57 -6.13 2.54 -8.55
N TYR A 58 -5.88 3.78 -8.15
CA TYR A 58 -6.91 4.69 -7.65
C TYR A 58 -7.96 4.98 -8.73
N GLU A 59 -7.52 5.40 -9.93
CA GLU A 59 -8.40 5.68 -11.07
C GLU A 59 -9.24 4.46 -11.46
N GLN A 60 -8.65 3.26 -11.39
CA GLN A 60 -9.34 2.04 -11.75
C GLN A 60 -10.37 1.58 -10.71
N TRP A 61 -10.04 1.67 -9.42
CA TRP A 61 -10.82 1.00 -8.37
C TRP A 61 -11.52 1.93 -7.39
N VAL A 62 -10.96 3.10 -7.11
CA VAL A 62 -11.46 4.01 -6.05
C VAL A 62 -12.19 5.21 -6.65
N GLU A 63 -11.64 5.86 -7.68
CA GLU A 63 -12.25 7.02 -8.34
C GLU A 63 -13.69 6.78 -8.83
N PRO A 64 -14.06 5.60 -9.38
CA PRO A 64 -15.44 5.33 -9.78
C PRO A 64 -16.43 5.31 -8.60
N GLY A 65 -15.94 5.27 -7.36
CA GLY A 65 -16.76 5.23 -6.15
C GLY A 65 -17.40 3.87 -5.87
N GLU A 66 -16.88 2.80 -6.48
CA GLU A 66 -17.38 1.43 -6.27
C GLU A 66 -16.64 0.69 -5.15
N TYR A 67 -15.33 0.95 -4.99
CA TYR A 67 -14.49 0.23 -4.05
C TYR A 67 -13.67 1.17 -3.15
N VAL A 68 -13.25 0.62 -2.02
CA VAL A 68 -12.28 1.22 -1.11
C VAL A 68 -11.29 0.16 -0.64
N PHE A 69 -10.03 0.53 -0.46
CA PHE A 69 -9.04 -0.34 0.19
C PHE A 69 -9.05 -0.13 1.71
N ARG A 70 -9.06 -1.22 2.48
CA ARG A 70 -9.05 -1.22 3.94
C ARG A 70 -7.85 -2.00 4.48
N SER A 71 -7.19 -1.45 5.49
CA SER A 71 -6.18 -2.18 6.27
C SER A 71 -6.85 -3.11 7.28
N VAL A 72 -6.38 -4.36 7.34
CA VAL A 72 -6.75 -5.30 8.39
C VAL A 72 -5.83 -5.06 9.60
N PRO A 73 -6.36 -4.95 10.84
CA PRO A 73 -5.56 -4.65 12.04
C PRO A 73 -4.79 -5.88 12.55
N ASN A 74 -3.98 -6.48 11.68
CA ASN A 74 -3.20 -7.68 11.95
C ASN A 74 -1.71 -7.48 11.67
N ALA A 75 -1.26 -6.23 11.53
CA ALA A 75 0.12 -5.89 11.22
C ALA A 75 1.06 -6.43 12.31
N ASN A 76 2.11 -7.12 11.87
CA ASN A 76 3.17 -7.64 12.73
C ASN A 76 4.52 -7.60 12.00
N GLY A 77 5.61 -7.75 12.73
CA GLY A 77 6.94 -7.60 12.15
C GLY A 77 8.07 -7.82 13.15
N HIS A 78 9.29 -7.90 12.60
CA HIS A 78 10.56 -8.01 13.34
C HIS A 78 11.72 -7.72 12.38
N HIS A 79 12.89 -7.31 12.89
CA HIS A 79 14.11 -7.13 12.08
C HIS A 79 13.85 -6.32 10.78
N ASP A 80 13.15 -5.19 10.92
CA ASP A 80 12.77 -4.28 9.84
C ASP A 80 11.87 -4.88 8.75
N ALA A 81 11.37 -6.09 8.98
CA ALA A 81 10.32 -6.71 8.19
C ALA A 81 8.95 -6.44 8.83
N VAL A 82 8.00 -5.96 8.03
CA VAL A 82 6.62 -5.72 8.42
C VAL A 82 5.71 -6.45 7.46
N ARG A 83 4.59 -6.96 7.98
CA ARG A 83 3.61 -7.62 7.16
C ARG A 83 2.19 -7.36 7.66
N PHE A 84 1.24 -7.23 6.74
CA PHE A 84 -0.17 -6.98 7.06
C PHE A 84 -1.07 -7.38 5.89
N ASN A 85 -2.35 -7.55 6.17
CA ASN A 85 -3.36 -7.78 5.15
C ASN A 85 -4.13 -6.52 4.81
N TRP A 86 -4.65 -6.49 3.59
CA TRP A 86 -5.60 -5.49 3.13
C TRP A 86 -6.76 -6.13 2.39
N GLU A 87 -7.86 -5.40 2.31
CA GLU A 87 -9.07 -5.82 1.64
C GLU A 87 -9.50 -4.73 0.65
N MET A 88 -9.93 -5.14 -0.54
CA MET A 88 -10.71 -4.29 -1.43
C MET A 88 -12.19 -4.58 -1.20
N VAL A 89 -12.93 -3.57 -0.75
CA VAL A 89 -14.31 -3.71 -0.29
C VAL A 89 -15.24 -2.95 -1.22
N ARG A 90 -16.35 -3.57 -1.62
CA ARG A 90 -17.45 -2.90 -2.32
C ARG A 90 -18.21 -1.98 -1.37
N LEU A 91 -18.38 -0.71 -1.75
CA LEU A 91 -19.02 0.29 -0.90
C LEU A 91 -20.54 0.08 -0.76
N ASP A 92 -21.20 -0.52 -1.74
CA ASP A 92 -22.66 -0.72 -1.76
C ASP A 92 -23.15 -1.86 -0.83
N SER A 93 -22.27 -2.81 -0.55
CA SER A 93 -22.63 -4.09 0.07
C SER A 93 -21.70 -4.53 1.19
N GLU A 94 -20.61 -3.80 1.41
CA GLU A 94 -19.51 -4.16 2.32
C GLU A 94 -18.86 -5.52 2.00
N LYS A 95 -19.13 -6.07 0.81
CA LYS A 95 -18.54 -7.33 0.38
C LYS A 95 -17.05 -7.14 0.12
N VAL A 96 -16.24 -8.03 0.70
CA VAL A 96 -14.82 -8.15 0.38
C VAL A 96 -14.69 -8.82 -0.99
N GLU A 97 -14.11 -8.11 -1.95
CA GLU A 97 -13.95 -8.58 -3.34
C GLU A 97 -12.54 -9.08 -3.62
N SER A 98 -11.56 -8.59 -2.86
CA SER A 98 -10.19 -9.10 -2.91
C SER A 98 -9.54 -8.94 -1.55
N VAL A 99 -8.69 -9.90 -1.19
CA VAL A 99 -7.81 -9.85 -0.04
C VAL A 99 -6.38 -9.96 -0.55
N GLY A 100 -5.50 -9.13 -0.02
CA GLY A 100 -4.08 -9.23 -0.27
C GLY A 100 -3.29 -9.11 1.01
N PHE A 101 -1.99 -9.32 0.84
CA PHE A 101 -1.00 -9.27 1.88
C PHE A 101 0.25 -8.61 1.32
N ASP A 102 0.79 -7.61 2.03
CA ASP A 102 2.05 -6.97 1.67
C ASP A 102 3.12 -7.31 2.71
N PHE A 103 4.31 -7.64 2.22
CA PHE A 103 5.53 -7.76 3.01
C PHE A 103 6.44 -6.57 2.70
N LEU A 104 6.67 -5.74 3.70
CA LEU A 104 7.54 -4.57 3.62
C LEU A 104 8.89 -4.88 4.27
N ALA A 105 9.97 -4.59 3.58
CA ALA A 105 11.30 -4.46 4.16
C ALA A 105 11.63 -2.98 4.30
N LEU A 106 11.90 -2.54 5.53
CA LEU A 106 12.23 -1.17 5.87
C LEU A 106 13.75 -0.94 5.86
N ASP A 107 14.17 0.28 5.61
CA ASP A 107 15.55 0.73 5.81
C ASP A 107 15.79 1.21 7.25
N GLU A 108 17.03 1.63 7.52
CA GLU A 108 17.48 2.15 8.82
C GLU A 108 16.73 3.41 9.30
N ASN A 109 16.03 4.12 8.40
CA ASN A 109 15.20 5.28 8.71
C ASN A 109 13.73 4.90 8.91
N GLY A 110 13.38 3.63 8.74
CA GLY A 110 12.01 3.13 8.79
C GLY A 110 11.20 3.38 7.52
N LEU A 111 11.84 3.75 6.41
CA LEU A 111 11.20 3.90 5.10
C LEU A 111 11.15 2.55 4.38
N ILE A 112 10.10 2.33 3.60
CA ILE A 112 9.95 1.11 2.80
C ILE A 112 11.02 1.08 1.72
N ARG A 113 11.93 0.11 1.77
CA ARG A 113 12.93 -0.17 0.73
C ARG A 113 12.41 -1.15 -0.30
N SER A 114 11.64 -2.16 0.13
CA SER A 114 10.96 -3.05 -0.80
C SER A 114 9.60 -3.47 -0.28
N ASP A 115 8.63 -3.50 -1.17
CA ASP A 115 7.26 -3.92 -0.94
C ASP A 115 6.93 -5.11 -1.84
N HIS A 116 6.49 -6.22 -1.24
CA HIS A 116 6.17 -7.46 -1.96
C HIS A 116 4.71 -7.80 -1.73
N GLN A 117 3.91 -7.57 -2.77
CA GLN A 117 2.47 -7.79 -2.76
C GLN A 117 2.11 -9.22 -3.16
N PHE A 118 1.24 -9.82 -2.38
CA PHE A 118 0.60 -11.10 -2.63
C PHE A 118 -0.91 -10.94 -2.67
N LEU A 119 -1.57 -11.77 -3.47
CA LEU A 119 -3.02 -11.94 -3.43
C LEU A 119 -3.32 -13.23 -2.68
N ASP A 120 -4.18 -13.13 -1.68
CA ASP A 120 -4.65 -14.29 -0.93
C ASP A 120 -5.86 -14.87 -1.68
N GLN A 121 -5.85 -16.20 -1.88
CA GLN A 121 -6.96 -16.94 -2.51
C GLN A 121 -7.99 -17.40 -1.48
#